data_AF-A0AA46KA89-F1
#
_entry.id   AF-A0AA46KA89-F1
#
_cell.length_a   1.000
_cell.length_b   1.000
_cell.length_c   1.000
_cell.angle_alpha   90.00
_cell.angle_beta   90.00
_cell.angle_gamma   90.00
#
_symmetry.space_group_name_H-M   'P 1'
#
loop_
_entity.id
_entity.type
_entity.pdbx_description
1 polymer ?
#
loop_
_entity_poly.entity_id
_entity_poly.type
_entity_poly.pdbx_seq_one_letter_code
_entity_poly.pdbx_strand_id
1 'polypeptide(L)'
;MRHNILMKIKSVKQVDEISLTDAECGDVVITFECETPLKESDTCAMMGRYFNDVYFEETDGDSFSRKGDVFVMTGVIRVPLSDKTQSLSESEITIPISSRLTRQLISQEYDAERKESVKEMVDNWIGGLFDKQGNLIIKK
;
A
#
# COMPACT_ATOMS: atom_id res chain seq x y z
N MET A 1 -10.80 13.96 -8.46
CA MET A 1 -10.42 12.54 -8.35
C MET A 1 -9.50 12.40 -7.14
N ARG A 2 -9.65 11.33 -6.35
CA ARG A 2 -8.83 11.10 -5.16
C ARG A 2 -7.49 10.48 -5.62
N HIS A 3 -6.36 10.95 -5.09
CA HIS A 3 -5.01 10.52 -5.51
C HIS A 3 -4.28 9.78 -4.37
N ASN A 4 -5.02 9.02 -3.58
CA ASN A 4 -4.48 8.22 -2.49
C ASN A 4 -5.29 6.92 -2.36
N ILE A 5 -4.76 5.98 -1.60
CA ILE A 5 -5.49 4.76 -1.22
C ILE A 5 -6.16 5.05 0.13
N LEU A 6 -7.47 4.82 0.20
CA LEU A 6 -8.21 4.91 1.44
C LEU A 6 -8.40 3.52 2.02
N MET A 7 -7.76 3.21 3.14
CA MET A 7 -7.87 1.90 3.77
C MET A 7 -8.70 1.99 5.05
N LYS A 8 -9.79 1.23 5.07
CA LYS A 8 -10.61 0.99 6.25
C LYS A 8 -10.13 -0.28 6.94
N ILE A 9 -9.72 -0.14 8.19
CA ILE A 9 -9.30 -1.25 9.03
C ILE A 9 -10.53 -1.94 9.59
N LYS A 10 -10.68 -3.24 9.32
CA LYS A 10 -11.79 -4.06 9.79
C LYS A 10 -11.43 -4.78 11.09
N SER A 11 -10.19 -5.22 11.23
CA SER A 11 -9.67 -5.77 12.47
C SER A 11 -8.15 -5.67 12.52
N VAL A 12 -7.62 -5.62 13.73
CA VAL A 12 -6.17 -5.61 14.02
C VAL A 12 -5.91 -6.66 15.09
N LYS A 13 -4.95 -7.54 14.85
CA LYS A 13 -4.51 -8.56 15.81
C LYS A 13 -2.99 -8.53 15.90
N GLN A 14 -2.47 -8.34 17.10
CA GLN A 14 -1.05 -8.50 17.35
C GLN A 14 -0.70 -9.99 17.43
N VAL A 15 0.38 -10.37 16.77
CA VAL A 15 0.96 -11.71 16.80
C VAL A 15 2.32 -11.56 17.47
N ASP A 16 2.38 -11.94 18.74
CA ASP A 16 3.62 -11.97 19.49
C ASP A 16 4.38 -13.25 19.13
N GLU A 17 5.55 -13.12 18.52
CA GLU A 17 6.47 -14.24 18.39
C GLU A 17 7.25 -14.40 19.70
N ILE A 18 7.39 -15.63 20.17
CA ILE A 18 8.21 -15.92 21.36
C ILE A 18 9.67 -15.68 20.98
N SER A 19 10.15 -14.47 21.25
CA SER A 19 11.54 -14.09 21.01
C SER A 19 12.41 -14.49 22.21
N LEU A 20 13.51 -15.21 21.96
CA LEU A 20 14.53 -15.55 22.96
C LEU A 20 15.52 -14.39 23.23
N THR A 21 15.26 -13.21 22.65
CA THR A 21 16.10 -12.00 22.71
C THR A 21 15.24 -10.77 22.98
N ASP A 22 15.79 -9.76 23.66
CA ASP A 22 15.10 -8.50 24.08
C ASP A 22 14.61 -7.59 22.94
N ALA A 23 14.65 -8.05 21.68
CA ALA A 23 14.07 -7.32 20.57
C ALA A 23 12.56 -7.64 20.48
N GLU A 24 11.72 -6.60 20.55
CA GLU A 24 10.30 -6.67 20.22
C GLU A 24 10.14 -7.16 18.78
N CYS A 25 10.01 -8.48 18.63
CA CYS A 25 9.75 -9.15 17.36
C CYS A 25 8.28 -9.57 17.40
N GLY A 26 7.44 -8.75 16.79
CA GLY A 26 6.02 -9.00 16.68
C GLY A 26 5.52 -8.51 15.33
N ASP A 27 4.48 -9.17 14.84
CA ASP A 27 3.77 -8.72 13.66
C ASP A 27 2.35 -8.31 14.04
N VAL A 28 1.74 -7.54 13.17
CA VAL A 28 0.35 -7.15 13.25
C VAL A 28 -0.36 -7.69 12.03
N VAL A 29 -1.40 -8.47 12.26
CA VAL A 29 -2.32 -8.95 11.22
C VAL A 29 -3.48 -7.96 11.12
N ILE A 30 -3.68 -7.41 9.92
CA ILE A 30 -4.67 -6.38 9.62
C ILE A 30 -5.62 -6.94 8.56
N THR A 31 -6.89 -7.05 8.90
CA THR A 31 -7.96 -7.25 7.91
C THR A 31 -8.42 -5.89 7.43
N PHE A 32 -8.46 -5.68 6.12
CA PHE A 32 -8.76 -4.36 5.55
C PHE A 32 -9.73 -4.43 4.36
N GLU A 33 -10.30 -3.28 4.08
CA GLU A 33 -10.96 -2.95 2.82
C GLU A 33 -10.39 -1.59 2.38
N CYS A 34 -9.93 -1.46 1.14
CA CYS A 34 -9.45 -0.18 0.64
C CYS A 34 -10.11 0.23 -0.67
N GLU A 35 -10.31 1.54 -0.84
CA GLU A 35 -10.69 2.16 -2.10
C GLU A 35 -9.44 2.81 -2.72
N THR A 36 -9.16 2.49 -3.98
CA THR A 36 -7.93 2.89 -4.67
C THR A 36 -8.21 3.28 -6.13
N PRO A 37 -7.62 4.36 -6.66
CA PRO A 37 -7.67 4.67 -8.09
C PRO A 37 -6.67 3.84 -8.91
N LEU A 38 -5.87 2.99 -8.26
CA LEU A 38 -4.79 2.23 -8.88
C LEU A 38 -5.22 0.79 -9.15
N LYS A 39 -4.57 0.13 -10.11
CA LYS A 39 -4.67 -1.32 -10.26
C LYS A 39 -4.09 -2.06 -9.04
N GLU A 40 -4.36 -3.35 -8.95
CA GLU A 40 -3.99 -4.18 -7.80
C GLU A 40 -2.48 -4.14 -7.49
N SER A 41 -1.63 -4.44 -8.46
CA SER A 41 -0.17 -4.46 -8.27
C SER A 41 0.42 -3.14 -7.76
N ASP A 42 -0.06 -2.00 -8.27
CA ASP A 42 0.37 -0.68 -7.80
C ASP A 42 -0.16 -0.38 -6.39
N THR A 43 -1.39 -0.82 -6.09
CA THR A 43 -1.98 -0.71 -4.75
C THR A 43 -1.14 -1.49 -3.73
N CYS A 44 -0.79 -2.74 -4.04
CA CYS A 44 0.04 -3.59 -3.19
C CYS A 44 1.43 -2.97 -2.97
N ALA A 45 2.06 -2.43 -4.02
CA ALA A 45 3.36 -1.78 -3.91
C ALA A 45 3.32 -0.52 -3.02
N MET A 46 2.25 0.28 -3.11
CA MET A 46 2.09 1.46 -2.25
C MET A 46 1.82 1.07 -0.79
N MET A 47 1.07 0.00 -0.55
CA MET A 47 0.87 -0.57 0.78
C MET A 47 2.19 -1.08 1.39
N GLY A 48 2.96 -1.88 0.64
CA GLY A 48 4.27 -2.36 1.09
C GLY A 48 5.23 -1.22 1.44
N ARG A 49 5.24 -0.16 0.62
CA ARG A 49 6.02 1.05 0.91
C ARG A 49 5.53 1.79 2.16
N TYR A 50 4.23 1.81 2.42
CA TYR A 50 3.67 2.53 3.56
C TYR A 50 3.97 1.82 4.88
N PHE A 51 3.88 0.50 4.92
CA PHE A 51 4.12 -0.28 6.15
C PHE A 51 5.57 -0.73 6.32
N ASN A 52 6.47 -0.36 5.40
CA ASN A 52 7.89 -0.74 5.38
C ASN A 52 8.19 -2.24 5.24
N ASP A 53 7.18 -3.09 5.33
CA ASP A 53 7.14 -4.46 4.81
C ASP A 53 5.67 -4.94 4.87
N VAL A 54 5.25 -5.77 3.93
CA VAL A 54 3.89 -6.35 3.90
C VAL A 54 3.97 -7.77 3.36
N TYR A 55 3.42 -8.71 4.13
CA TYR A 55 3.03 -10.00 3.63
C TYR A 55 1.51 -10.01 3.40
N PHE A 56 1.07 -10.35 2.19
CA PHE A 56 -0.36 -10.55 1.89
C PHE A 56 -0.72 -12.00 2.17
N GLU A 57 -1.66 -12.23 3.09
CA GLU A 57 -2.18 -13.57 3.37
C GLU A 57 -3.24 -13.90 2.32
N GLU A 58 -3.12 -15.07 1.67
CA GLU A 58 -4.15 -15.56 0.75
C GLU A 58 -5.34 -16.10 1.54
N THR A 59 -6.49 -15.45 1.41
CA THR A 59 -7.73 -15.84 2.08
C THR A 59 -8.91 -15.92 1.10
N ASP A 60 -9.93 -16.74 1.41
CA ASP A 60 -11.15 -16.85 0.60
C ASP A 60 -11.94 -15.52 0.49
N GLY A 61 -11.64 -14.53 1.35
CA GLY A 61 -12.24 -13.20 1.36
C GLY A 61 -11.50 -12.15 0.55
N ASP A 62 -10.37 -12.51 -0.07
CA ASP A 62 -9.57 -11.58 -0.84
C ASP A 62 -10.28 -11.24 -2.14
N SER A 63 -10.32 -9.96 -2.47
CA SER A 63 -10.93 -9.52 -3.73
C SER A 63 -10.31 -8.22 -4.21
N PHE A 64 -10.27 -8.08 -5.53
CA PHE A 64 -9.98 -6.82 -6.21
C PHE A 64 -11.01 -6.61 -7.30
N SER A 65 -11.86 -5.59 -7.14
CA SER A 65 -12.99 -5.37 -8.05
C SER A 65 -13.22 -3.89 -8.33
N ARG A 66 -13.72 -3.59 -9.51
CA ARG A 66 -14.02 -2.21 -9.93
C ARG A 66 -15.34 -1.73 -9.31
N LYS A 67 -15.34 -0.53 -8.73
CA LYS A 67 -16.50 0.18 -8.16
C LYS A 67 -16.55 1.60 -8.73
N GLY A 68 -17.20 1.75 -9.89
CA GLY A 68 -17.24 3.01 -10.62
C GLY A 68 -15.86 3.40 -11.16
N ASP A 69 -15.34 4.55 -10.73
CA ASP A 69 -14.06 5.12 -11.16
C ASP A 69 -12.88 4.71 -10.27
N VAL A 70 -13.12 3.90 -9.25
CA VAL A 70 -12.10 3.35 -8.34
C VAL A 70 -12.22 1.83 -8.28
N PHE A 71 -11.24 1.21 -7.65
CA PHE A 71 -11.23 -0.20 -7.29
C PHE A 71 -11.40 -0.36 -5.79
N VAL A 72 -12.01 -1.47 -5.39
CA VAL A 72 -12.09 -1.92 -4.01
C VAL A 72 -11.23 -3.16 -3.88
N MET A 73 -10.32 -3.14 -2.91
CA MET A 73 -9.52 -4.28 -2.52
C MET A 73 -9.87 -4.71 -1.10
N THR A 74 -10.15 -5.99 -0.89
CA THR A 74 -10.28 -6.59 0.44
C THR A 74 -9.19 -7.63 0.63
N GLY A 75 -8.69 -7.75 1.85
CA GLY A 75 -7.77 -8.83 2.17
C GLY A 75 -7.21 -8.75 3.59
N VAL A 76 -6.21 -9.59 3.82
CA VAL A 76 -5.47 -9.66 5.08
C VAL A 76 -3.99 -9.44 4.81
N ILE A 77 -3.37 -8.54 5.58
CA ILE A 77 -1.93 -8.31 5.55
C ILE A 77 -1.32 -8.58 6.91
N ARG A 78 -0.09 -9.09 6.90
CA ARG A 78 0.79 -9.17 8.06
C ARG A 78 1.92 -8.17 7.88
N VAL A 79 2.12 -7.31 8.86
CA VAL A 79 3.09 -6.21 8.83
C VAL A 79 3.91 -6.17 10.11
N PRO A 80 5.16 -5.69 10.06
CA PRO A 80 5.98 -5.55 11.27
C PRO A 80 5.34 -4.62 12.30
N LEU A 81 5.56 -4.93 13.58
CA LEU A 81 5.23 -4.02 14.67
C LEU A 81 6.08 -2.74 14.56
N SER A 82 5.42 -1.59 14.68
CA SER A 82 6.02 -0.26 14.62
C SER A 82 5.09 0.75 15.30
N ASP A 83 5.58 1.95 15.62
CA ASP A 83 4.75 3.04 16.15
C ASP A 83 3.49 3.29 15.28
N LYS A 84 3.63 3.12 13.96
CA LYS A 84 2.54 3.27 13.01
C LYS A 84 1.48 2.18 13.18
N THR A 85 1.89 0.92 13.26
CA THR A 85 0.98 -0.24 13.33
C THR A 85 0.38 -0.40 14.72
N GLN A 86 1.07 0.03 15.78
CA GLN A 86 0.56 0.11 17.15
C GLN A 86 -0.58 1.13 17.30
N SER A 87 -0.55 2.22 16.54
CA SER A 87 -1.59 3.25 16.58
C SER A 87 -2.86 2.92 15.80
N LEU A 88 -2.89 1.77 15.10
CA LEU A 88 -4.03 1.37 14.29
C LEU A 88 -5.17 0.86 15.18
N SER A 89 -6.16 1.71 15.44
CA SER A 89 -7.49 1.28 15.89
C SER A 89 -8.41 1.02 14.69
N GLU A 90 -9.64 0.55 14.90
CA GLU A 90 -10.72 0.44 13.87
C GLU A 90 -11.00 1.80 13.21
N SER A 91 -10.10 2.20 12.32
CA SER A 91 -9.96 3.55 11.80
C SER A 91 -9.75 3.50 10.30
N GLU A 92 -9.99 4.65 9.69
CA GLU A 92 -9.71 4.86 8.28
C GLU A 92 -8.35 5.54 8.16
N ILE A 93 -7.43 4.93 7.42
CA ILE A 93 -6.11 5.49 7.14
C ILE A 93 -6.00 5.87 5.67
N THR A 94 -5.25 6.94 5.42
CA THR A 94 -4.90 7.39 4.07
C THR A 94 -3.47 6.96 3.75
N ILE A 95 -3.31 6.11 2.74
CA ILE A 95 -2.00 5.68 2.26
C ILE A 95 -1.62 6.56 1.05
N PRO A 96 -0.52 7.34 1.16
CA PRO A 96 -0.04 8.15 0.05
C PRO A 96 0.54 7.25 -1.05
N ILE A 97 0.38 7.69 -2.30
CA ILE A 97 0.94 7.01 -3.47
C ILE A 97 2.16 7.77 -3.98
N SER A 98 2.93 7.16 -4.89
CA SER A 98 4.11 7.80 -5.45
C SER A 98 3.75 9.10 -6.19
N SER A 99 4.70 10.04 -6.27
CA SER A 99 4.46 11.28 -7.02
C SER A 99 4.28 11.05 -8.51
N ARG A 100 4.82 9.95 -9.06
CA ARG A 100 4.62 9.60 -10.48
C ARG A 100 3.18 9.19 -10.72
N LEU A 101 2.66 8.25 -9.91
CA LEU A 101 1.26 7.83 -9.96
C LEU A 101 0.33 9.01 -9.72
N THR A 102 0.64 9.86 -8.75
CA THR A 102 -0.12 11.10 -8.50
C THR A 102 -0.18 11.99 -9.75
N ARG A 103 0.96 12.21 -10.44
CA ARG A 103 0.99 13.02 -11.67
C ARG A 103 0.20 12.38 -12.80
N GLN A 104 0.37 11.07 -13.03
CA GLN A 104 -0.35 10.35 -14.09
C GLN A 104 -1.86 10.36 -13.87
N LEU A 105 -2.33 10.27 -12.62
CA LEU A 105 -3.75 10.40 -12.31
C LEU A 105 -4.25 11.83 -12.56
N ILE A 106 -3.48 12.86 -12.16
CA ILE A 106 -3.84 14.27 -12.42
C ILE A 106 -3.89 14.57 -13.92
N SER A 107 -2.94 14.03 -14.71
CA SER A 107 -2.88 14.20 -16.17
C SER A 107 -3.81 13.27 -16.94
N GLN A 108 -4.53 12.37 -16.27
CA GLN A 108 -5.37 11.33 -16.90
C GLN A 108 -4.59 10.39 -17.85
N GLU A 109 -3.29 10.22 -17.60
CA GLU A 109 -2.40 9.32 -18.36
C GLU A 109 -2.31 7.92 -17.73
N TYR A 110 -2.76 7.77 -16.49
CA TYR A 110 -2.80 6.48 -15.81
C TYR A 110 -3.97 5.65 -16.33
N ASP A 111 -3.69 4.40 -16.73
CA ASP A 111 -4.69 3.43 -17.15
C ASP A 111 -4.50 2.14 -16.35
N ALA A 112 -5.45 1.87 -15.44
CA ALA A 112 -5.43 0.71 -14.55
C ALA A 112 -5.65 -0.63 -15.30
N GLU A 113 -6.28 -0.59 -16.47
CA GLU A 113 -6.59 -1.78 -17.29
C GLU A 113 -5.47 -2.09 -18.28
N ARG A 114 -4.55 -1.13 -18.49
CA ARG A 114 -3.42 -1.30 -19.41
C ARG A 114 -2.38 -2.25 -18.83
N LYS A 115 -1.94 -3.20 -19.65
CA LYS A 115 -0.72 -3.96 -19.36
C LYS A 115 0.48 -3.03 -19.41
N GLU A 116 1.22 -2.98 -18.32
CA GLU A 116 2.46 -2.22 -18.21
C GLU A 116 3.66 -3.16 -18.29
N SER A 117 4.77 -2.64 -18.80
CA SER A 117 6.06 -3.32 -18.67
C SER A 117 6.55 -3.29 -17.22
N VAL A 118 7.39 -4.26 -16.83
CA VAL A 118 8.02 -4.29 -15.50
C VAL A 118 8.73 -2.97 -15.19
N LYS A 119 9.36 -2.36 -16.20
CA LYS A 119 10.03 -1.07 -16.06
C LYS A 119 9.05 0.04 -15.67
N GLU A 120 7.89 0.11 -16.33
CA GLU A 120 6.85 1.09 -16.01
C GLU A 120 6.25 0.87 -14.62
N MET A 121 6.05 -0.38 -14.21
CA MET A 121 5.58 -0.72 -12.87
C MET A 121 6.56 -0.24 -11.79
N VAL A 122 7.85 -0.60 -11.92
CA VAL A 122 8.90 -0.15 -10.99
C VAL A 122 8.94 1.36 -10.95
N ASP A 123 8.97 2.00 -12.11
CA ASP A 123 8.91 3.45 -12.25
C ASP A 123 7.69 4.06 -11.54
N ASN A 124 6.51 3.45 -11.63
CA ASN A 124 5.31 3.89 -10.90
C ASN A 124 5.51 3.76 -9.39
N TRP A 125 6.18 2.71 -8.92
CA TRP A 125 6.39 2.45 -7.50
C TRP A 125 7.45 3.38 -6.86
N ILE A 126 8.55 3.62 -7.57
CA ILE A 126 9.71 4.37 -7.05
C ILE A 126 9.94 5.74 -7.71
N GLY A 127 9.28 6.06 -8.82
CA GLY A 127 9.56 7.22 -9.69
C GLY A 127 9.25 8.61 -9.11
N GLY A 128 9.12 8.70 -7.79
CA GLY A 128 9.16 9.95 -7.03
C GLY A 128 10.34 10.05 -6.06
N LEU A 129 11.15 9.00 -5.95
CA LEU A 129 12.34 8.93 -5.12
C LEU A 129 13.55 9.48 -5.84
N PHE A 130 13.58 9.49 -7.18
CA PHE A 130 14.75 9.91 -7.94
C PHE A 130 14.42 11.08 -8.88
N ASP A 131 15.36 12.02 -9.03
CA ASP A 131 15.27 13.09 -10.01
C ASP A 131 15.53 12.57 -11.44
N LYS A 132 15.46 13.44 -12.45
CA LYS A 132 15.71 13.06 -13.85
C LYS A 132 17.16 12.64 -14.11
N GLN A 133 18.08 12.92 -13.17
CA GLN A 133 19.49 12.53 -13.21
C GLN A 133 19.76 11.24 -12.42
N GLY A 134 18.74 10.64 -11.78
CA GLY A 134 18.87 9.42 -10.99
C GLY A 134 19.33 9.66 -9.55
N ASN A 135 19.34 10.90 -9.05
CA ASN A 135 19.70 11.19 -7.66
C ASN A 135 18.48 11.05 -6.75
N LEU A 136 18.67 10.52 -5.55
CA LEU A 136 17.61 10.42 -4.55
C LEU A 136 17.13 11.82 -4.14
N ILE A 137 15.84 12.09 -4.34
CA ILE A 137 15.15 13.30 -3.91
C ILE A 137 14.87 13.19 -2.41
N ILE A 138 15.70 13.84 -1.61
CA ILE A 138 15.50 13.99 -0.17
C ILE A 138 14.74 15.30 0.07
N LYS A 139 13.45 15.23 0.42
CA LYS A 139 12.72 16.41 0.89
C LYS A 139 13.02 16.58 2.39
N LYS A 140 13.73 17.66 2.72
CA LYS A 140 13.93 18.12 4.10
C LYS A 140 12.66 18.77 4.64
#